data_AF-A0A7S2KTJ6-F1
#
_entry.id   AF-A0A7S2KTJ6-F1
#
_cell.length_a   1.000
_cell.length_b   1.000
_cell.length_c   1.000
_cell.angle_alpha   90.00
_cell.angle_beta   90.00
_cell.angle_gamma   90.00
#
_symmetry.space_group_name_H-M   'P 1'
#
loop_
_entity.id
_entity.type
_entity.pdbx_description
1 polymer ?
#
loop_
_entity_poly.entity_id
_entity_poly.type
_entity_poly.pdbx_seq_one_letter_code
_entity_poly.pdbx_strand_id
1 'polypeptide(L)'
;LLIVQQEQLDGDYSKSHYVVSEAIKVLRENAHPIPFQLKHMFILLHTYHLVKTVARRGDHECTSRLLLRLVPAHIGNFPRHRFQLFISTIVECQKAGLKASSYKCAELLWSNKELRMQLEKSKFEKKVQSIIRRPNVEEEEQERSLCPITGSRISCMDLECYSSRSKELLPMCVVSGKHIVLDDFCTCPISGFAAIFSEYLAYLRGFSDVKENENAEGVDPVFQKPISVKDLSRASPEDALRYINEYNMEE
;
A
#
# COMPACT_ATOMS: atom_id res chain seq x y z
N LEU A 1 19.08 -9.03 1.33
CA LEU A 1 17.99 -9.70 0.56
C LEU A 1 17.66 -11.08 1.10
N LEU A 2 18.64 -11.99 1.24
CA LEU A 2 18.41 -13.34 1.77
C LEU A 2 17.76 -13.36 3.16
N ILE A 3 18.21 -12.50 4.08
CA ILE A 3 17.61 -12.36 5.41
C ILE A 3 16.13 -11.97 5.31
N VAL A 4 15.79 -10.99 4.46
CA VAL A 4 14.41 -10.54 4.28
C VAL A 4 13.50 -11.67 3.78
N GLN A 5 13.98 -12.45 2.81
CA GLN A 5 13.26 -13.60 2.26
C GLN A 5 13.05 -14.69 3.31
N GLN A 6 14.08 -15.00 4.11
CA GLN A 6 13.98 -15.98 5.19
C GLN A 6 12.92 -15.56 6.22
N GLU A 7 12.99 -14.31 6.70
CA GLU A 7 12.03 -13.79 7.69
C GLU A 7 10.58 -13.76 7.13
N GLN A 8 10.38 -13.52 5.82
CA GLN A 8 9.07 -13.62 5.18
C GLN A 8 8.51 -15.06 5.14
N LEU A 9 9.38 -16.06 4.95
CA LEU A 9 9.01 -17.47 5.02
C LEU A 9 8.61 -17.87 6.45
N ASP A 10 9.32 -17.30 7.44
CA ASP A 10 9.05 -17.52 8.86
C ASP A 10 7.82 -16.75 9.35
N GLY A 11 7.39 -15.73 8.60
CA GLY A 11 6.18 -14.94 8.87
C GLY A 11 6.44 -13.66 9.66
N ASP A 12 7.71 -13.28 9.87
CA ASP A 12 8.09 -12.03 10.54
C ASP A 12 8.15 -10.86 9.55
N TYR A 13 6.98 -10.49 9.02
CA TYR A 13 6.84 -9.40 8.06
C TYR A 13 7.24 -8.04 8.64
N SER A 14 7.09 -7.85 9.96
CA SER A 14 7.49 -6.62 10.67
C SER A 14 8.99 -6.43 10.65
N LYS A 15 9.76 -7.48 10.95
CA LYS A 15 11.22 -7.45 10.89
C LYS A 15 11.72 -7.29 9.46
N SER A 16 11.12 -8.00 8.50
CA SER A 16 11.41 -7.80 7.07
C SER A 16 11.18 -6.35 6.65
N HIS A 17 10.05 -5.75 7.06
CA HIS A 17 9.71 -4.36 6.78
C HIS A 17 10.74 -3.39 7.37
N TYR A 18 11.13 -3.59 8.63
CA TYR A 18 12.15 -2.78 9.30
C TYR A 18 13.51 -2.85 8.58
N VAL A 19 14.00 -4.07 8.31
CA VAL A 19 15.31 -4.27 7.64
C VAL A 19 15.34 -3.61 6.27
N VAL A 20 14.27 -3.74 5.48
CA VAL A 20 14.18 -3.10 4.17
C VAL A 20 14.13 -1.58 4.29
N SER A 21 13.37 -1.06 5.26
CA SER A 21 13.23 0.39 5.47
C SER A 21 14.54 1.03 5.92
N GLU A 22 15.28 0.38 6.83
CA GLU A 22 16.61 0.83 7.26
C GLU A 22 17.63 0.79 6.11
N ALA A 23 17.61 -0.27 5.30
CA ALA A 23 18.51 -0.36 4.13
C ALA A 23 18.25 0.79 3.13
N ILE A 24 16.99 1.11 2.85
CA ILE A 24 16.62 2.26 1.99
C ILE A 24 17.12 3.57 2.60
N LYS A 25 16.95 3.75 3.91
CA LYS A 25 17.40 4.94 4.62
C LYS A 25 18.92 5.12 4.51
N VAL A 26 19.69 4.06 4.78
CA VAL A 26 21.17 4.08 4.66
C VAL A 26 21.61 4.44 3.24
N LEU A 27 21.01 3.85 2.21
CA LEU A 27 21.36 4.18 0.82
C LEU A 27 21.08 5.66 0.50
N ARG A 28 19.93 6.18 0.94
CA ARG A 28 19.57 7.60 0.74
C ARG A 28 20.53 8.54 1.46
N GLU A 29 20.90 8.24 2.72
CA GLU A 29 21.85 9.04 3.50
C GLU A 29 23.26 9.08 2.89
N ASN A 30 23.63 8.03 2.14
CA ASN A 30 24.90 7.96 1.43
C ASN A 30 24.78 8.37 -0.05
N ALA A 31 23.66 8.96 -0.46
CA ALA A 31 23.37 9.39 -1.84
C ALA A 31 23.56 8.29 -2.89
N HIS A 32 23.31 7.03 -2.52
CA HIS A 32 23.33 5.90 -3.43
C HIS A 32 21.94 5.65 -4.03
N PRO A 33 21.85 5.29 -5.33
CA PRO A 33 20.61 4.83 -5.94
C PRO A 33 20.01 3.67 -5.15
N ILE A 34 18.69 3.65 -5.03
CA ILE A 34 17.98 2.58 -4.35
C ILE A 34 17.62 1.51 -5.39
N PRO A 35 18.06 0.24 -5.23
CA PRO A 35 17.75 -0.82 -6.18
C PRO A 35 16.24 -1.03 -6.35
N PHE A 36 15.80 -1.32 -7.58
CA PHE A 36 14.40 -1.63 -7.89
C PHE A 36 13.80 -2.68 -6.95
N GLN A 37 14.54 -3.78 -6.73
CA GLN A 37 14.10 -4.87 -5.89
C GLN A 37 13.84 -4.42 -4.44
N LEU A 38 14.64 -3.48 -3.92
CA LEU A 38 14.49 -2.95 -2.57
C LEU A 38 13.24 -2.05 -2.46
N LYS A 39 13.00 -1.20 -3.46
CA LYS A 39 11.77 -0.39 -3.57
C LYS A 39 10.53 -1.29 -3.62
N HIS A 40 10.57 -2.31 -4.47
CA HIS A 40 9.45 -3.24 -4.65
C HIS A 40 9.13 -4.03 -3.37
N MET A 41 10.15 -4.57 -2.69
CA MET A 41 9.95 -5.23 -1.40
C MET A 41 9.37 -4.30 -0.34
N PHE A 42 9.86 -3.06 -0.27
CA PHE A 42 9.31 -2.05 0.65
C PHE A 42 7.82 -1.83 0.36
N ILE A 43 7.45 -1.61 -0.90
CA ILE A 43 6.04 -1.42 -1.31
C ILE A 43 5.16 -2.57 -0.84
N LEU A 44 5.57 -3.82 -1.07
CA LEU A 44 4.76 -4.98 -0.69
C LEU A 44 4.62 -5.12 0.83
N LEU A 45 5.72 -5.05 1.56
CA LEU A 45 5.73 -5.17 3.01
C LEU A 45 4.96 -4.03 3.66
N HIS A 46 5.19 -2.80 3.21
CA HIS A 46 4.50 -1.63 3.74
C HIS A 46 3.01 -1.63 3.41
N THR A 47 2.63 -2.05 2.18
CA THR A 47 1.21 -2.27 1.83
C THR A 47 0.55 -3.27 2.78
N TYR A 48 1.22 -4.38 3.10
CA TYR A 48 0.73 -5.36 4.06
C TYR A 48 0.49 -4.76 5.46
N HIS A 49 1.39 -3.90 5.95
CA HIS A 49 1.20 -3.17 7.21
C HIS A 49 0.06 -2.14 7.13
N LEU A 50 -0.03 -1.40 6.03
CA LEU A 50 -1.07 -0.40 5.80
C LEU A 50 -2.47 -0.99 5.81
N VAL A 51 -2.68 -2.19 5.25
CA VAL A 51 -4.00 -2.85 5.24
C VAL A 51 -4.63 -2.88 6.64
N LYS A 52 -3.85 -3.24 7.67
CA LYS A 52 -4.37 -3.28 9.06
C LYS A 52 -4.73 -1.89 9.57
N THR A 53 -3.90 -0.90 9.24
CA THR A 53 -4.11 0.49 9.65
C THR A 53 -5.35 1.06 8.98
N VAL A 54 -5.48 0.92 7.66
CA VAL A 54 -6.59 1.44 6.85
C VAL A 54 -7.91 0.71 7.15
N ALA A 55 -7.90 -0.61 7.33
CA ALA A 55 -9.09 -1.36 7.69
C ALA A 55 -9.72 -0.91 9.01
N ARG A 56 -8.90 -0.51 10.00
CA ARG A 56 -9.38 0.04 11.28
C ARG A 56 -10.07 1.41 11.13
N ARG A 57 -9.84 2.10 10.01
CA ARG A 57 -10.44 3.40 9.67
C ARG A 57 -11.84 3.25 9.07
N GLY A 58 -12.24 2.03 8.73
CA GLY A 58 -13.48 1.77 8.01
C GLY A 58 -13.42 2.09 6.51
N ASP A 59 -12.25 2.46 5.99
CA ASP A 59 -12.06 2.70 4.56
C ASP A 59 -11.92 1.35 3.83
N HIS A 60 -13.07 0.74 3.54
CA HIS A 60 -13.15 -0.55 2.88
C HIS A 60 -12.60 -0.49 1.44
N GLU A 61 -12.80 0.61 0.72
CA GLU A 61 -12.32 0.72 -0.65
C GLU A 61 -10.79 0.77 -0.69
N CYS A 62 -10.15 1.66 0.06
CA CYS A 62 -8.70 1.74 0.10
C CYS A 62 -8.10 0.42 0.61
N THR A 63 -8.69 -0.17 1.67
CA THR A 63 -8.28 -1.48 2.18
C THR A 63 -8.32 -2.54 1.09
N SER A 64 -9.41 -2.62 0.32
CA SER A 64 -9.55 -3.54 -0.79
C SER A 64 -8.52 -3.31 -1.88
N ARG A 65 -8.27 -2.05 -2.27
CA ARG A 65 -7.30 -1.73 -3.33
C ARG A 65 -5.86 -2.08 -2.89
N LEU A 66 -5.50 -1.86 -1.62
CA LEU A 66 -4.22 -2.31 -1.06
C LEU A 66 -4.11 -3.84 -1.06
N LEU A 67 -5.17 -4.54 -0.68
CA LEU A 67 -5.23 -6.00 -0.71
C LEU A 67 -5.14 -6.56 -2.14
N LEU A 68 -5.75 -5.89 -3.11
CA LEU A 68 -5.69 -6.23 -4.54
C LEU A 68 -4.30 -5.96 -5.14
N ARG A 69 -3.48 -5.09 -4.55
CA ARG A 69 -2.05 -5.00 -4.91
C ARG A 69 -1.30 -6.27 -4.51
N LEU A 70 -1.65 -6.90 -3.38
CA LEU A 70 -0.91 -8.06 -2.86
C LEU A 70 -1.38 -9.40 -3.46
N VAL A 71 -2.67 -9.66 -3.47
CA VAL A 71 -3.21 -11.03 -3.64
C VAL A 71 -3.03 -11.62 -5.04
N PRO A 72 -3.33 -10.91 -6.15
CA PRO A 72 -3.25 -11.50 -7.49
C PRO A 72 -1.83 -11.87 -7.91
N ALA A 73 -0.83 -11.03 -7.58
CA ALA A 73 0.51 -11.13 -8.13
C ALA A 73 1.62 -11.41 -7.10
N HIS A 74 1.40 -11.11 -5.82
CA HIS A 74 2.49 -11.06 -4.83
C HIS A 74 2.22 -11.87 -3.57
N ILE A 75 1.15 -12.67 -3.54
CA ILE A 75 0.77 -13.44 -2.36
C ILE A 75 1.81 -14.48 -1.93
N GLY A 76 2.68 -14.90 -2.86
CA GLY A 76 3.82 -15.77 -2.55
C GLY A 76 4.82 -15.17 -1.55
N ASN A 77 4.84 -13.84 -1.38
CA ASN A 77 5.67 -13.16 -0.38
C ASN A 77 5.09 -13.25 1.06
N PHE A 78 3.85 -13.75 1.21
CA PHE A 78 3.15 -13.84 2.49
C PHE A 78 2.62 -15.26 2.75
N PRO A 79 3.46 -16.31 2.70
CA PRO A 79 3.00 -17.69 2.72
C PRO A 79 2.21 -18.05 3.99
N ARG A 80 2.60 -17.52 5.15
CA ARG A 80 1.94 -17.79 6.44
C ARG A 80 0.55 -17.15 6.55
N HIS A 81 0.33 -16.02 5.87
CA HIS A 81 -0.93 -15.27 5.91
C HIS A 81 -1.75 -15.37 4.61
N ARG A 82 -1.33 -16.22 3.66
CA ARG A 82 -1.96 -16.36 2.35
C ARG A 82 -3.47 -16.52 2.43
N PHE A 83 -3.96 -17.48 3.22
CA PHE A 83 -5.39 -17.73 3.37
C PHE A 83 -6.14 -16.52 3.96
N GLN A 84 -5.60 -15.92 5.03
CA GLN A 84 -6.21 -14.77 5.68
C GLN A 84 -6.28 -13.54 4.78
N LEU A 85 -5.24 -13.30 3.97
CA LEU A 85 -5.21 -12.22 3.00
C LEU A 85 -6.26 -12.44 1.91
N PHE A 86 -6.35 -13.64 1.34
CA PHE A 86 -7.40 -13.96 0.37
C PHE A 86 -8.81 -13.73 0.91
N ILE A 87 -9.11 -14.23 2.12
CA ILE A 87 -10.41 -14.02 2.75
C ILE A 87 -10.67 -12.54 3.01
N SER A 88 -9.67 -11.81 3.51
CA SER A 88 -9.79 -10.37 3.75
C SER A 88 -10.08 -9.61 2.46
N THR A 89 -9.37 -9.91 1.36
CA THR A 89 -9.62 -9.30 0.05
C THR A 89 -11.04 -9.53 -0.42
N ILE A 90 -11.52 -10.78 -0.36
CA ILE A 90 -12.89 -11.11 -0.77
C ILE A 90 -13.92 -10.35 0.10
N VAL A 91 -13.73 -10.34 1.42
CA VAL A 91 -14.68 -9.72 2.35
C VAL A 91 -14.69 -8.20 2.20
N GLU A 92 -13.53 -7.55 2.14
CA GLU A 92 -13.43 -6.09 2.01
C GLU A 92 -13.92 -5.64 0.63
N CYS A 93 -13.57 -6.35 -0.46
CA CYS A 93 -14.09 -6.02 -1.79
C CYS A 93 -15.63 -6.09 -1.85
N GLN A 94 -16.24 -7.07 -1.17
CA GLN A 94 -17.71 -7.12 -1.07
C GLN A 94 -18.29 -5.93 -0.31
N LYS A 95 -17.62 -5.47 0.77
CA LYS A 95 -18.08 -4.29 1.53
C LYS A 95 -17.94 -2.99 0.74
N ALA A 96 -16.88 -2.89 -0.06
CA ALA A 96 -16.57 -1.74 -0.90
C ALA A 96 -17.32 -1.72 -2.25
N GLY A 97 -18.18 -2.72 -2.54
CA GLY A 97 -18.88 -2.80 -3.82
C GLY A 97 -18.00 -3.24 -5.01
N LEU A 98 -16.77 -3.67 -4.78
CA LEU A 98 -15.84 -4.18 -5.79
C LEU A 98 -16.13 -5.65 -6.13
N LYS A 99 -17.32 -5.92 -6.68
CA LYS A 99 -17.84 -7.29 -6.82
C LYS A 99 -17.04 -8.10 -7.85
N ALA A 100 -16.61 -7.48 -8.95
CA ALA A 100 -15.80 -8.14 -9.97
C ALA A 100 -14.44 -8.59 -9.39
N SER A 101 -13.74 -7.71 -8.67
CA SER A 101 -12.50 -7.99 -7.98
C SER A 101 -12.66 -9.07 -6.91
N SER A 102 -13.75 -9.01 -6.13
CA SER A 102 -14.08 -10.04 -5.15
C SER A 102 -14.30 -11.40 -5.80
N TYR A 103 -15.00 -11.48 -6.93
CA TYR A 103 -15.23 -12.72 -7.66
C TYR A 103 -13.91 -13.32 -8.16
N LYS A 104 -13.06 -12.52 -8.81
CA LYS A 104 -11.74 -12.97 -9.29
C LYS A 104 -10.89 -13.54 -8.15
N CYS A 105 -10.85 -12.88 -7.00
CA CYS A 105 -10.12 -13.38 -5.83
C CYS A 105 -10.71 -14.67 -5.27
N ALA A 106 -12.04 -14.80 -5.24
CA ALA A 106 -12.72 -16.02 -4.82
C ALA A 106 -12.41 -17.20 -5.76
N GLU A 107 -12.40 -16.97 -7.06
CA GLU A 107 -12.04 -17.96 -8.08
C GLU A 107 -10.58 -18.42 -7.95
N LEU A 108 -9.65 -17.49 -7.74
CA LEU A 108 -8.23 -17.81 -7.48
C LEU A 108 -8.03 -18.63 -6.20
N LEU A 109 -8.73 -18.28 -5.12
CA LEU A 109 -8.72 -19.05 -3.87
C LEU A 109 -9.25 -20.46 -4.11
N TRP A 110 -10.41 -20.58 -4.76
CA TRP A 110 -11.09 -21.85 -4.98
C TRP A 110 -10.32 -22.81 -5.88
N SER A 111 -9.61 -22.27 -6.87
CA SER A 111 -8.75 -23.03 -7.79
C SER A 111 -7.49 -23.57 -7.09
N ASN A 112 -7.09 -22.99 -5.97
CA ASN A 112 -5.98 -23.48 -5.17
C ASN A 112 -6.44 -24.58 -4.19
N LYS A 113 -5.98 -25.82 -4.40
CA LYS A 113 -6.38 -26.99 -3.59
C LYS A 113 -6.15 -26.80 -2.09
N GLU A 114 -4.99 -26.27 -1.70
CA GLU A 114 -4.64 -26.06 -0.28
C GLU A 114 -5.56 -25.02 0.37
N LEU A 115 -5.72 -23.87 -0.27
CA LEU A 115 -6.58 -22.79 0.25
C LEU A 115 -8.05 -23.18 0.25
N ARG A 116 -8.49 -23.96 -0.74
CA ARG A 116 -9.86 -24.50 -0.78
C ARG A 116 -10.12 -25.45 0.39
N MET A 117 -9.19 -26.35 0.73
CA MET A 117 -9.33 -27.21 1.91
C MET A 117 -9.39 -26.41 3.23
N GLN A 118 -8.67 -25.28 3.30
CA GLN A 118 -8.78 -24.37 4.44
C GLN A 118 -10.13 -23.63 4.46
N LEU A 119 -10.63 -23.22 3.28
CA LEU A 119 -11.94 -22.56 3.13
C LEU A 119 -13.08 -23.47 3.59
N GLU A 120 -13.08 -24.73 3.19
CA GLU A 120 -14.09 -25.76 3.53
C GLU A 120 -14.18 -25.99 5.06
N LYS A 121 -13.13 -25.67 5.82
CA LYS A 121 -13.12 -25.73 7.29
C LYS A 121 -13.45 -24.39 7.97
N SER A 122 -13.67 -23.34 7.18
CA SER A 122 -13.83 -21.98 7.69
C SER A 122 -15.30 -21.53 7.66
N LYS A 123 -15.65 -20.58 8.53
CA LYS A 123 -16.97 -19.93 8.54
C LYS A 123 -17.31 -19.17 7.24
N PHE A 124 -16.33 -18.94 6.36
CA PHE A 124 -16.49 -18.16 5.14
C PHE A 124 -16.87 -19.00 3.92
N GLU A 125 -16.87 -20.34 4.04
CA GLU A 125 -17.14 -21.28 2.93
C GLU A 125 -18.40 -20.91 2.14
N LYS A 126 -19.54 -20.81 2.83
CA LYS A 126 -20.83 -20.52 2.20
C LYS A 126 -20.84 -19.18 1.47
N LYS A 127 -20.20 -18.16 2.05
CA LYS A 127 -20.12 -16.82 1.45
C LYS A 127 -19.28 -16.84 0.17
N VAL A 128 -18.11 -17.48 0.20
CA VAL A 128 -17.23 -17.58 -0.97
C VAL A 128 -17.86 -18.43 -2.07
N GLN A 129 -18.48 -19.57 -1.74
CA GLN A 129 -19.20 -20.38 -2.72
C GLN A 129 -20.35 -19.62 -3.37
N SER A 130 -21.08 -18.79 -2.62
CA SER A 130 -22.16 -17.96 -3.17
C SER A 130 -21.64 -16.97 -4.21
N ILE A 131 -20.48 -16.34 -3.94
CA ILE A 131 -19.85 -15.39 -4.87
C ILE A 131 -19.46 -16.09 -6.17
N ILE A 132 -18.88 -17.29 -6.09
CA ILE A 132 -18.45 -18.06 -7.27
C ILE A 132 -19.66 -18.54 -8.10
N ARG A 133 -20.72 -19.01 -7.44
CA ARG A 133 -21.92 -19.53 -8.12
C ARG A 133 -22.74 -18.44 -8.80
N ARG A 134 -22.66 -17.20 -8.32
CA ARG A 134 -23.43 -16.05 -8.82
C ARG A 134 -22.47 -14.88 -9.04
N PRO A 135 -21.63 -14.94 -10.09
CA PRO A 135 -20.72 -13.85 -10.39
C PRO A 135 -21.51 -12.55 -10.62
N ASN A 136 -21.03 -11.47 -10.01
CA ASN A 136 -21.45 -10.12 -10.32
C ASN A 136 -20.20 -9.33 -10.73
N VAL A 137 -20.26 -8.74 -11.93
CA VAL A 137 -19.16 -8.01 -12.55
C VAL A 137 -19.32 -6.49 -12.47
N GLU A 138 -20.32 -6.00 -11.75
CA GLU A 138 -20.45 -4.58 -11.41
C GLU A 138 -19.33 -4.18 -10.45
N GLU A 139 -18.57 -3.17 -10.84
CA GLU A 139 -17.55 -2.55 -10.01
C GLU A 139 -17.33 -1.13 -10.51
N GLU A 140 -17.25 -0.17 -9.59
CA GLU A 140 -16.94 1.21 -9.95
C GLU A 140 -15.48 1.32 -10.40
N GLU A 141 -15.27 2.22 -11.38
CA GLU A 141 -13.92 2.56 -11.80
C GLU A 141 -13.15 3.16 -10.63
N GLN A 142 -11.87 2.82 -10.57
CA GLN A 142 -10.99 3.32 -9.54
C GLN A 142 -10.80 4.83 -9.64
N GLU A 143 -10.73 5.50 -8.49
CA GLU A 143 -10.38 6.92 -8.40
C GLU A 143 -9.10 7.23 -9.19
N ARG A 144 -9.11 8.33 -9.94
CA ARG A 144 -7.98 8.77 -10.76
C ARG A 144 -7.42 10.12 -10.31
N SER A 145 -6.10 10.19 -10.19
CA SER A 145 -5.34 11.39 -9.87
C SER A 145 -4.29 11.70 -10.95
N LEU A 146 -3.70 12.90 -10.87
CA LEU A 146 -2.68 13.33 -11.82
C LEU A 146 -1.36 12.59 -11.54
N CYS A 147 -0.81 11.97 -12.57
CA CYS A 147 0.54 11.43 -12.56
C CYS A 147 1.54 12.57 -12.26
N PRO A 148 2.41 12.44 -11.24
CA PRO A 148 3.33 13.51 -10.86
C PRO A 148 4.49 13.71 -11.86
N ILE A 149 4.62 12.83 -12.87
CA ILE A 149 5.64 12.93 -13.91
C ILE A 149 5.06 13.55 -15.19
N THR A 150 3.92 13.02 -15.66
CA THR A 150 3.37 13.38 -16.98
C THR A 150 2.12 14.25 -16.93
N GLY A 151 1.51 14.43 -15.75
CA GLY A 151 0.24 15.13 -15.59
C GLY A 151 -0.98 14.39 -16.15
N SER A 152 -0.83 13.16 -16.67
CA SER A 152 -1.95 12.35 -17.14
C SER A 152 -2.83 11.87 -15.98
N ARG A 153 -4.14 11.69 -16.20
CA ARG A 153 -5.02 11.07 -15.19
C ARG A 153 -4.91 9.55 -15.23
N ILE A 154 -4.32 8.97 -14.19
CA ILE A 154 -4.13 7.52 -13.99
C ILE A 154 -4.79 7.08 -12.68
N SER A 155 -4.92 5.77 -12.44
CA SER A 155 -5.49 5.28 -11.18
C SER A 155 -4.62 5.71 -10.00
N CYS A 156 -5.25 6.20 -8.92
CA CYS A 156 -4.55 6.68 -7.73
C CYS A 156 -3.70 5.60 -7.04
N MET A 157 -3.90 4.31 -7.36
CA MET A 157 -3.13 3.20 -6.80
C MET A 157 -2.05 2.66 -7.73
N ASP A 158 -1.95 3.15 -8.97
CA ASP A 158 -0.86 2.80 -9.87
C ASP A 158 0.45 3.38 -9.34
N LEU A 159 1.50 2.56 -9.29
CA LEU A 159 2.85 2.96 -8.86
C LEU A 159 3.85 2.97 -10.02
N GLU A 160 3.35 2.91 -11.25
CA GLU A 160 4.09 2.93 -12.50
C GLU A 160 3.39 3.89 -13.47
N CYS A 161 4.17 4.73 -14.13
CA CYS A 161 3.65 5.65 -15.14
C CYS A 161 3.58 4.98 -16.51
N TYR A 162 2.41 4.47 -16.90
CA TYR A 162 2.21 3.84 -18.22
C TYR A 162 2.19 4.83 -19.39
N SER A 163 2.05 6.13 -19.13
CA SER A 163 2.08 7.18 -20.16
C SER A 163 3.47 7.75 -20.42
N SER A 164 4.48 7.45 -19.60
CA SER A 164 5.85 7.88 -19.89
C SER A 164 6.59 6.85 -20.74
N ARG A 165 7.55 7.32 -21.53
CA ARG A 165 8.34 6.48 -22.46
C ARG A 165 9.21 5.47 -21.70
N SER A 166 9.64 5.82 -20.50
CA SER A 166 10.57 5.06 -19.64
C SER A 166 9.87 4.19 -18.59
N LYS A 167 8.53 4.21 -18.49
CA LYS A 167 7.77 3.50 -17.44
C LYS A 167 8.31 3.76 -16.04
N GLU A 168 8.47 5.05 -15.71
CA GLU A 168 9.02 5.47 -14.43
C GLU A 168 8.14 5.04 -13.26
N LEU A 169 8.78 4.79 -12.13
CA LEU A 169 8.10 4.43 -10.89
C LEU A 169 7.57 5.67 -10.20
N LEU A 170 6.37 5.55 -9.66
CA LEU A 170 5.72 6.58 -8.87
C LEU A 170 5.93 6.27 -7.39
N PRO A 171 6.46 7.21 -6.59
CA PRO A 171 6.57 7.01 -5.16
C PRO A 171 5.20 6.75 -4.53
N MET A 172 5.14 5.71 -3.69
CA MET A 172 3.95 5.39 -2.91
C MET A 172 3.87 6.29 -1.68
N CYS A 173 2.70 6.86 -1.43
CA CYS A 173 2.38 7.52 -0.18
C CYS A 173 2.39 6.52 0.98
N VAL A 174 3.24 6.75 1.98
CA VAL A 174 3.40 5.83 3.13
C VAL A 174 2.25 5.80 4.15
N VAL A 175 1.16 6.52 3.91
CA VAL A 175 -0.02 6.48 4.81
C VAL A 175 -1.29 5.98 4.12
N SER A 176 -1.44 6.19 2.82
CA SER A 176 -2.60 5.76 2.04
C SER A 176 -2.27 4.62 1.07
N GLY A 177 -1.01 4.47 0.68
CA GLY A 177 -0.56 3.53 -0.34
C GLY A 177 -0.92 3.94 -1.78
N LYS A 178 -1.49 5.12 -2.00
CA LYS A 178 -1.69 5.75 -3.32
C LYS A 178 -0.35 6.24 -3.90
N HIS A 179 -0.26 6.56 -5.19
CA HIS A 179 0.86 7.36 -5.68
C HIS A 179 0.74 8.81 -5.20
N ILE A 180 1.87 9.50 -5.08
CA ILE A 180 1.89 10.93 -4.72
C ILE A 180 1.39 11.84 -5.85
N VAL A 181 0.86 13.00 -5.48
CA VAL A 181 0.53 14.10 -6.40
C VAL A 181 1.40 15.32 -6.06
N LEU A 182 1.82 16.10 -7.06
CA LEU A 182 2.78 17.20 -6.86
C LEU A 182 2.25 18.28 -5.90
N ASP A 183 1.01 18.71 -6.08
CA ASP A 183 0.43 19.85 -5.34
C ASP A 183 0.08 19.55 -3.87
N ASP A 184 0.13 18.28 -3.49
CA ASP A 184 -0.16 17.81 -2.14
C ASP A 184 0.94 16.84 -1.65
N PHE A 185 2.17 17.04 -2.10
CA PHE A 185 3.32 16.23 -1.71
C PHE A 185 3.91 16.68 -0.37
N CYS A 186 4.38 15.73 0.42
CA CYS A 186 5.31 15.94 1.52
C CYS A 186 6.23 14.73 1.70
N THR A 187 7.29 14.91 2.48
CA THR A 187 8.10 13.81 2.97
C THR A 187 7.88 13.63 4.47
N CYS A 188 7.95 12.39 4.94
CA CYS A 188 7.97 12.13 6.37
C CYS A 188 9.24 12.72 7.00
N PRO A 189 9.15 13.57 8.03
CA PRO A 189 10.33 14.17 8.67
C PRO A 189 11.20 13.14 9.40
N ILE A 190 10.64 11.99 9.79
CA ILE A 190 11.36 10.92 10.47
C ILE A 190 12.02 9.96 9.46
N SER A 191 11.24 9.50 8.49
CA SER A 191 11.65 8.39 7.61
C SER A 191 12.10 8.84 6.22
N GLY A 192 11.82 10.09 5.86
CA GLY A 192 12.10 10.67 4.55
C GLY A 192 11.28 10.06 3.40
N PHE A 193 10.30 9.19 3.67
CA PHE A 193 9.48 8.60 2.62
C PHE A 193 8.37 9.56 2.15
N ALA A 194 8.04 9.44 0.87
CA ALA A 194 6.97 10.16 0.19
C ALA A 194 5.60 9.95 0.84
N ALA A 195 4.83 11.03 0.94
CA ALA A 195 3.44 11.00 1.37
C ALA A 195 2.61 12.08 0.65
N ILE A 196 1.30 11.86 0.62
CA ILE A 196 0.33 12.90 0.31
C ILE A 196 0.08 13.65 1.63
N PHE A 197 0.27 14.97 1.63
CA PHE A 197 0.24 15.80 2.81
C PHE A 197 -1.14 15.78 3.50
N SER A 198 -2.24 15.91 2.75
CA SER A 198 -3.58 15.80 3.32
C SER A 198 -3.86 14.42 3.97
N GLU A 199 -3.46 13.34 3.31
CA GLU A 199 -3.59 11.96 3.83
C GLU A 199 -2.73 11.76 5.09
N TYR A 200 -1.55 12.37 5.16
CA TYR A 200 -0.67 12.27 6.33
C TYR A 200 -1.20 13.10 7.50
N LEU A 201 -1.73 14.29 7.25
CA LEU A 201 -2.45 15.04 8.28
C LEU A 201 -3.65 14.25 8.82
N ALA A 202 -4.46 13.64 7.96
CA ALA A 202 -5.57 12.79 8.38
C ALA A 202 -5.10 11.58 9.18
N TYR A 203 -3.96 10.99 8.80
CA TYR A 203 -3.32 9.91 9.53
C TYR A 203 -2.92 10.33 10.95
N LEU A 204 -2.27 11.49 11.13
CA LEU A 204 -1.79 11.96 12.43
C LEU A 204 -2.92 12.44 13.35
N ARG A 205 -3.97 13.05 12.79
CA ARG A 205 -5.11 13.56 13.56
C ARG A 205 -6.06 12.47 14.06
N GLY A 206 -5.84 11.22 13.66
CA GLY A 206 -6.51 10.03 14.20
C GLY A 206 -8.00 10.23 14.43
N PHE A 207 -8.81 10.27 13.36
CA PHE A 207 -10.28 10.15 13.40
C PHE A 207 -11.06 11.03 14.39
N SER A 208 -10.50 12.13 14.90
CA SER A 208 -11.30 13.03 15.69
C SER A 208 -12.15 13.90 14.76
N ASP A 209 -13.48 13.83 14.89
CA ASP A 209 -14.45 14.82 14.37
C ASP A 209 -14.18 16.25 14.90
N VAL A 210 -13.12 16.43 15.68
CA VAL A 210 -12.61 17.68 16.18
C VAL A 210 -11.68 18.27 15.11
N LYS A 211 -12.24 19.24 14.36
CA LYS A 211 -11.45 20.14 13.54
C LYS A 211 -10.31 20.74 14.37
N GLU A 212 -9.11 20.73 13.80
CA GLU A 212 -8.00 21.61 14.17
C GLU A 212 -7.36 21.37 15.55
N ASN A 213 -6.93 20.15 15.86
CA ASN A 213 -5.88 19.99 16.87
C ASN A 213 -4.49 20.18 16.24
N GLU A 214 -3.96 21.40 16.34
CA GLU A 214 -2.61 21.77 15.86
C GLU A 214 -1.48 21.03 16.61
N ASN A 215 -1.79 20.39 17.73
CA ASN A 215 -0.86 19.60 18.54
C ASN A 215 -1.10 18.09 18.41
N ALA A 216 -1.76 17.61 17.35
CA ALA A 216 -1.95 16.17 17.17
C ALA A 216 -0.58 15.48 17.04
N GLU A 217 -0.37 14.49 17.92
CA GLU A 217 0.81 13.64 17.96
C GLU A 217 0.45 12.25 17.44
N GLY A 218 1.36 11.65 16.69
CA GLY A 218 1.25 10.31 16.19
C GLY A 218 2.62 9.64 16.11
N VAL A 219 2.67 8.58 15.32
CA VAL A 219 3.92 7.87 15.03
C VAL A 219 4.16 7.85 13.54
N ASP A 220 5.41 7.88 13.10
CA ASP A 220 5.70 7.74 11.69
C ASP A 220 5.27 6.34 11.19
N PRO A 221 4.70 6.22 9.98
CA PRO A 221 4.11 4.97 9.52
C PRO A 221 5.16 3.89 9.19
N VAL A 222 6.46 4.24 9.16
CA VAL A 222 7.55 3.34 8.76
C VAL A 222 8.31 2.81 9.98
N PHE A 223 8.85 3.70 10.82
CA PHE A 223 9.69 3.35 11.96
C PHE A 223 8.98 3.44 13.32
N GLN A 224 7.70 3.85 13.34
CA GLN A 224 6.88 3.99 14.54
C GLN A 224 7.49 4.96 15.59
N LYS A 225 8.26 5.95 15.14
CA LYS A 225 8.83 6.99 16.03
C LYS A 225 7.86 8.15 16.18
N PRO A 226 7.84 8.86 17.32
CA PRO A 226 6.97 10.00 17.54
C PRO A 226 7.12 11.08 16.46
N ILE A 227 6.00 11.67 16.03
CA ILE A 227 5.92 12.77 15.08
C ILE A 227 4.72 13.66 15.43
N SER A 228 4.89 14.98 15.30
CA SER A 228 3.81 15.95 15.45
C SER A 228 3.34 16.47 14.10
N VAL A 229 2.08 16.91 14.01
CA VAL A 229 1.57 17.66 12.85
C VAL A 229 2.43 18.89 12.53
N LYS A 230 3.06 19.51 13.54
CA LYS A 230 3.94 20.68 13.35
C LYS A 230 5.22 20.38 12.58
N ASP A 231 5.67 19.13 12.60
CA ASP A 231 6.86 18.69 11.89
C ASP A 231 6.57 18.42 10.40
N LEU A 232 5.29 18.36 10.03
CA LEU A 232 4.85 18.09 8.67
C LEU A 232 4.68 19.41 7.89
N SER A 233 5.38 19.51 6.77
CA SER A 233 5.24 20.63 5.83
C SER A 233 4.91 20.11 4.44
N ARG A 234 4.08 20.86 3.71
CA ARG A 234 3.86 20.61 2.29
C ARG A 234 5.10 21.03 1.53
N ALA A 235 5.61 20.15 0.69
CA ALA A 235 6.79 20.39 -0.12
C ALA A 235 6.44 21.26 -1.34
N SER A 236 7.43 21.98 -1.86
CA SER A 236 7.29 22.67 -3.13
C SER A 236 7.18 21.68 -4.30
N PRO A 237 6.55 22.04 -5.43
CA PRO A 237 6.57 21.21 -6.63
C PRO A 237 8.00 20.86 -7.08
N GLU A 238 8.97 21.76 -6.90
CA GLU A 238 10.38 21.53 -7.22
C GLU A 238 11.00 20.44 -6.33
N ASP A 239 10.71 20.46 -5.03
CA ASP A 239 11.18 19.43 -4.09
C ASP A 239 10.50 18.07 -4.37
N ALA A 240 9.23 18.08 -4.78
CA ALA A 240 8.51 16.89 -5.19
C ALA A 240 9.14 16.25 -6.43
N LEU A 241 9.45 17.04 -7.45
CA LEU A 241 10.13 16.59 -8.66
C LEU A 241 11.53 16.09 -8.36
N ARG A 242 12.28 16.78 -7.48
CA ARG A 242 13.61 16.32 -7.04
C ARG A 242 13.52 14.94 -6.39
N TYR A 243 12.56 14.74 -5.48
CA TYR A 243 12.35 13.43 -4.86
C TYR A 243 12.03 12.34 -5.90
N ILE A 244 11.17 12.63 -6.89
CA ILE A 244 10.80 11.66 -7.93
C ILE A 244 12.00 11.30 -8.82
N ASN A 245 12.82 12.29 -9.16
CA ASN A 245 14.04 12.06 -9.94
C ASN A 245 15.03 11.19 -9.16
N GLU A 246 15.28 11.51 -7.89
CA GLU A 246 16.10 10.68 -6.99
C GLU A 246 15.54 9.25 -6.85
N TYR A 247 14.21 9.13 -6.78
CA TYR A 247 13.52 7.85 -6.70
C TYR A 247 13.68 7.01 -7.97
N ASN A 248 13.88 7.61 -9.14
CA ASN A 248 14.06 6.92 -10.41
C ASN A 248 15.53 6.87 -10.89
N MET A 249 16.49 7.33 -10.09
CA MET A 249 17.91 7.14 -10.43
C MET A 249 18.24 5.65 -10.57
N GLU A 250 18.85 5.30 -11.69
CA GLU A 250 19.40 3.98 -11.96
C GLU A 250 20.82 3.88 -11.36
N GLU A 251 21.24 2.65 -11.04
CA GLU A 251 22.62 2.34 -10.61
C GLU A 251 23.63 2.49 -11.76
#